data_AF-A0A836S5B5-F1
#
_entry.id   AF-A0A836S5B5-F1
#
_cell.length_a   1.000
_cell.length_b   1.000
_cell.length_c   1.000
_cell.angle_alpha   90.00
_cell.angle_beta   90.00
_cell.angle_gamma   90.00
#
_symmetry.space_group_name_H-M   'P 1'
#
loop_
_entity.id
_entity.type
_entity.pdbx_description
1 polymer ?
#
loop_
_entity_poly.entity_id
_entity_poly.type
_entity_poly.pdbx_seq_one_letter_code
_entity_poly.pdbx_strand_id
1 'polypeptide(L)'
;MFISEKFKLYLRAIAALLFVFSVTACSSIEPWVKPYERDHLADPIMKFERHPVSSAYIHHIYEVRESARGGLGATGGGCGCN
;
A
#
# COMPACT_ATOMS: atom_id res chain seq x y z
N MET A 1 -22.30 -43.20 -10.33
CA MET A 1 -21.13 -42.89 -11.17
C MET A 1 -21.23 -41.54 -11.90
N PHE A 2 -22.40 -41.14 -12.44
CA PHE A 2 -22.58 -39.85 -13.12
C PHE A 2 -22.39 -38.58 -12.25
N ILE A 3 -22.71 -38.65 -10.95
CA ILE A 3 -22.59 -37.50 -10.03
C ILE A 3 -21.11 -37.15 -9.74
N SER A 4 -20.24 -38.16 -9.62
CA SER A 4 -18.82 -37.92 -9.31
C SER A 4 -18.06 -37.31 -10.49
N GLU A 5 -18.43 -37.62 -11.73
CA GLU A 5 -17.84 -37.03 -12.93
C GLU A 5 -18.22 -35.55 -13.09
N LYS A 6 -19.48 -35.19 -12.83
CA LYS A 6 -19.93 -33.79 -12.82
C LYS A 6 -19.26 -32.99 -11.71
N PHE A 7 -19.09 -33.58 -10.52
CA PHE A 7 -18.41 -32.95 -9.38
C PHE A 7 -16.93 -32.66 -9.67
N LYS A 8 -16.20 -33.59 -10.30
CA LYS A 8 -14.82 -33.36 -10.76
C LYS A 8 -14.74 -32.27 -11.83
N LEU A 9 -15.72 -32.19 -12.73
CA LEU A 9 -15.82 -31.13 -13.75
C LEU A 9 -16.01 -29.74 -13.12
N TYR A 10 -16.89 -29.63 -12.12
CA TYR A 10 -17.06 -28.37 -11.37
C TYR A 10 -15.79 -27.99 -10.59
N LEU A 11 -15.14 -28.94 -9.93
CA LEU A 11 -13.87 -28.70 -9.22
C LEU A 11 -12.75 -28.21 -10.15
N ARG A 12 -12.63 -28.80 -11.34
CA ARG A 12 -11.66 -28.35 -12.36
C ARG A 12 -11.99 -26.96 -12.88
N ALA A 13 -13.26 -26.66 -13.11
CA ALA A 13 -13.71 -25.34 -13.56
C ALA A 13 -13.42 -24.25 -12.51
N ILE A 14 -13.69 -24.53 -11.23
CA ILE A 14 -13.38 -23.61 -10.12
C ILE A 14 -11.88 -23.39 -9.98
N ALA A 15 -11.07 -24.47 -10.07
CA ALA A 15 -9.62 -24.36 -10.02
C ALA A 15 -9.04 -23.53 -11.18
N ALA A 16 -9.58 -23.70 -12.40
CA ALA A 16 -9.19 -22.91 -13.56
C ALA A 16 -9.57 -21.42 -13.40
N LEU A 17 -10.76 -21.14 -12.85
CA LEU A 17 -11.20 -19.78 -12.56
C LEU A 17 -10.30 -19.08 -11.55
N LEU A 18 -9.97 -19.76 -10.44
CA LEU A 18 -9.07 -19.23 -9.42
C LEU A 18 -7.67 -18.95 -9.98
N PHE A 19 -7.15 -19.83 -10.85
CA PHE A 19 -5.86 -19.63 -11.49
C PHE A 19 -5.81 -18.37 -12.36
N VAL A 20 -6.87 -18.10 -13.13
CA VAL A 20 -6.96 -16.88 -13.96
C VAL A 20 -6.96 -15.61 -13.10
N PHE A 21 -7.72 -15.60 -11.99
CA PHE A 21 -7.76 -14.46 -11.07
C PHE A 21 -6.39 -14.18 -10.42
N SER A 22 -5.66 -15.23 -10.03
CA SER A 22 -4.33 -15.07 -9.43
C SER A 22 -3.29 -14.46 -10.37
N VAL A 23 -3.38 -14.70 -11.69
CA VAL A 23 -2.45 -14.11 -12.67
C VAL A 23 -2.75 -12.63 -12.93
N THR A 24 -4.02 -12.21 -12.88
CA THR A 24 -4.40 -10.80 -13.09
C THR A 24 -4.03 -9.87 -11.93
N ALA A 25 -3.78 -10.41 -10.74
CA ALA A 25 -3.38 -9.64 -9.56
C ALA A 25 -1.96 -9.07 -9.64
N CYS A 26 -1.14 -9.51 -10.60
CA CYS A 26 0.22 -9.01 -10.82
C CYS A 26 0.29 -8.00 -11.99
N SER A 27 -0.84 -7.44 -12.42
CA SER A 27 -0.82 -6.31 -13.35
C SER A 27 -0.53 -5.02 -12.58
N SER A 28 0.45 -4.25 -13.05
CA SER A 28 0.71 -2.90 -12.54
C SER A 28 -0.54 -2.06 -12.79
N ILE A 29 -1.23 -1.67 -11.71
CA ILE A 29 -2.45 -0.86 -11.81
C ILE A 29 -2.03 0.58 -12.14
N GLU A 30 -2.06 0.92 -13.42
CA GLU A 30 -2.03 2.31 -13.87
C GLU A 30 -3.45 2.87 -13.67
N PRO A 31 -3.64 3.91 -12.85
CA PRO A 31 -2.76 5.07 -12.77
C PRO A 31 -2.15 5.24 -11.37
N TRP A 32 -0.83 5.32 -11.27
CA TRP A 32 -0.22 5.88 -10.07
C TRP A 32 -0.63 7.36 -9.94
N VAL A 33 -1.04 7.77 -8.75
CA VAL A 33 -1.15 9.19 -8.42
C VAL A 33 0.26 9.78 -8.46
N LYS A 34 0.48 10.82 -9.27
CA LYS A 34 1.81 11.43 -9.35
C LYS A 34 2.25 11.91 -7.96
N PRO A 35 3.55 11.86 -7.61
CA PRO A 35 4.00 12.24 -6.26
C PRO A 35 3.50 13.60 -5.77
N TYR A 36 3.36 14.57 -6.67
CA TYR A 36 2.86 15.91 -6.37
C TYR A 36 1.33 16.02 -6.28
N GLU A 37 0.58 15.04 -6.82
CA GLU A 37 -0.88 14.96 -6.68
C GLU A 37 -1.29 14.28 -5.36
N ARG A 38 -0.37 13.57 -4.69
CA ARG A 38 -0.62 12.93 -3.39
C ARG A 38 -0.97 13.94 -2.29
N ASP A 39 -0.44 15.16 -2.37
CA ASP A 39 -0.72 16.21 -1.38
C ASP A 39 -2.17 16.72 -1.47
N HIS A 40 -2.78 16.69 -2.66
CA HIS A 40 -4.18 17.08 -2.85
C HIS A 40 -5.17 16.03 -2.33
N LEU A 41 -4.73 14.78 -2.18
CA LEU A 41 -5.55 13.69 -1.62
C LEU A 41 -5.51 13.66 -0.08
N ALA A 42 -4.46 14.21 0.52
CA ALA A 42 -4.28 14.19 1.96
C ALA A 42 -4.95 15.41 2.61
N ASP A 43 -6.17 15.22 3.13
CA ASP A 43 -6.84 16.27 3.90
C ASP A 43 -6.01 16.65 5.16
N PRO A 44 -6.07 17.92 5.62
CA PRO A 44 -5.38 18.34 6.83
C PRO A 44 -5.74 17.54 8.09
N ILE A 45 -6.92 16.90 8.12
CA ILE A 45 -7.36 16.02 9.22
C ILE A 45 -6.63 14.66 9.23
N MET A 46 -6.09 14.22 8.09
CA MET A 46 -5.34 12.98 7.94
C MET A 46 -3.87 13.14 8.39
N LYS A 47 -3.48 14.32 8.85
CA LYS A 47 -2.14 14.54 9.42
C LYS A 47 -2.02 13.75 10.72
N PHE A 48 -1.06 12.83 10.75
CA PHE A 48 -0.72 12.07 11.95
C PHE A 48 -0.40 12.99 13.14
N GLU A 49 0.23 14.13 12.85
CA GLU A 49 0.62 15.07 13.89
C GLU A 49 -0.10 16.41 13.81
N ARG A 50 -0.60 16.82 14.98
CA ARG A 50 -1.30 18.10 15.18
C ARG A 50 -0.38 19.31 14.98
N HIS A 51 0.90 19.17 15.30
CA HIS A 51 1.90 20.24 15.26
C HIS A 51 3.14 19.81 14.46
N PRO A 52 3.07 19.83 13.12
CA PRO A 52 4.12 19.27 12.26
C PRO A 52 5.49 19.95 12.42
N VAL A 53 5.52 21.23 12.80
CA VAL A 53 6.77 21.97 13.04
C VAL A 53 7.50 21.46 14.28
N SER A 54 6.75 21.18 15.36
CA SER A 54 7.32 20.68 16.61
C SER A 54 7.81 19.24 16.45
N SER A 55 7.01 18.39 15.80
CA SER A 55 7.40 17.01 15.55
C SER A 55 8.64 16.93 14.66
N ALA A 56 8.72 17.72 13.58
CA ALA A 56 9.90 17.78 12.71
C ALA A 56 11.18 18.15 13.48
N TYR A 57 11.10 19.11 14.42
CA TYR A 57 12.23 19.48 15.27
C TYR A 57 12.70 18.33 16.17
N ILE A 58 11.75 17.63 16.82
CA ILE A 58 12.06 16.47 17.66
C ILE A 58 12.63 15.31 16.82
N HIS A 59 12.06 15.05 15.64
CA HIS A 59 12.56 14.04 14.72
C HIS A 59 14.00 14.32 14.28
N HIS A 60 14.34 15.58 13.94
CA HIS A 60 15.72 15.95 13.63
C HIS A 60 16.69 15.64 14.80
N ILE A 61 16.27 15.85 16.05
CA ILE A 61 17.08 15.47 17.21
C ILE A 61 17.30 13.95 17.25
N TYR A 62 16.26 13.15 17.05
CA TYR A 62 16.39 11.69 17.04
C TYR A 62 17.29 11.21 15.89
N GLU A 63 17.15 11.75 14.68
CA GLU A 63 18.02 11.38 13.55
C GLU A 63 19.50 11.60 13.85
N VAL A 64 19.84 12.69 14.54
CA VAL A 64 21.22 13.00 14.92
C VAL A 64 21.71 12.09 16.05
N ARG A 65 20.88 11.85 17.07
CA ARG A 65 21.28 11.04 18.23
C ARG A 65 21.38 9.55 17.91
N GLU A 66 20.52 9.07 17.03
CA GLU A 66 20.39 7.64 16.70
C GLU A 66 21.10 7.29 15.39
N SER A 67 21.72 8.27 14.72
CA SER A 67 22.33 8.09 13.39
C SER A 67 21.36 7.49 12.35
N ALA A 68 20.06 7.75 12.51
CA ALA A 68 18.98 7.14 11.75
C ALA A 68 18.39 8.11 10.69
N ARG A 69 19.27 8.80 9.95
CA ARG A 69 18.85 9.77 8.91
C ARG A 69 17.95 9.11 7.86
N GLY A 70 16.77 9.68 7.63
CA GLY A 70 15.81 9.19 6.64
C GLY A 70 14.91 8.04 7.11
N GLY A 71 14.99 7.65 8.39
CA GLY A 71 14.15 6.57 8.94
C GLY A 71 12.73 7.00 9.37
N LEU A 72 12.46 8.31 9.45
CA LEU A 72 11.25 8.85 10.09
C LEU A 72 10.13 9.22 9.09
N GLY A 73 10.25 8.81 7.82
CA GLY A 73 9.17 8.87 6.82
C GLY A 73 9.41 9.84 5.66
N ALA A 74 8.66 9.64 4.59
CA ALA A 74 8.65 10.51 3.40
C ALA A 74 7.78 11.75 3.62
N THR A 75 8.10 12.85 2.94
CA THR A 75 7.32 14.10 2.97
C THR A 75 5.99 13.91 2.22
N GLY A 76 4.89 13.78 2.98
CA GLY A 76 3.53 13.62 2.46
C GLY A 76 2.66 12.76 3.37
N GLY A 77 1.33 12.86 3.25
CA GLY A 77 0.41 12.03 4.03
C GLY A 77 0.50 10.55 3.65
N GLY A 78 0.63 9.66 4.65
CA GLY A 78 0.63 8.21 4.49
C GLY A 78 1.79 7.49 5.20
N CYS A 79 1.77 6.15 5.15
CA CYS A 79 2.93 5.33 5.50
C CYS A 79 4.02 5.63 4.46
N GLY A 80 5.10 6.28 4.87
CA GLY A 80 6.15 6.88 4.04
C GLY A 80 7.01 5.92 3.20
N CYS A 81 6.42 4.89 2.61
CA CYS A 81 7.05 4.11 1.55
C CYS A 81 7.18 5.00 0.31
N ASN A 82 8.42 5.33 -0.05
CA ASN A 82 8.78 5.90 -1.35
C ASN A 82 9.57 4.86 -2.13
#